data_AF-A0A963VE60-F1
#
_entry.id   AF-A0A963VE60-F1
#
_cell.length_a   1.000
_cell.length_b   1.000
_cell.length_c   1.000
_cell.angle_alpha   90.00
_cell.angle_beta   90.00
_cell.angle_gamma   90.00
#
_symmetry.space_group_name_H-M   'P 1'
#
loop_
_entity.id
_entity.type
_entity.pdbx_description
1 polymer ?
#
loop_
_entity_poly.entity_id
_entity_poly.type
_entity_poly.pdbx_seq_one_letter_code
_entity_poly.pdbx_strand_id
1 'polypeptide(L)'
;AALSEKDKADLEFACTMGVDWLALSFVQRPEDVEEARGLARGRAAILSKIEKPAAVKAYPAILAASDGIMVARGDLGVELPVHSVPPIQKRLVRGARAAAKPVIVATQMLESMIESPMPTRAEVSDVATAIYEGADAVMLSAESAAGQYPVEAVSTMDSVAKSVEADPTYREVIEASRRVERKTIADGIVAAARE
;
A
#
# COMPACT_ATOMS: atom_id res chain seq x y z
N ALA A 1 -10.17 20.82 -8.87
CA ALA A 1 -8.91 20.11 -9.18
C ALA A 1 -8.59 19.23 -7.98
N ALA A 2 -8.08 18.02 -8.20
CA ALA A 2 -7.70 17.14 -7.08
C ALA A 2 -6.40 17.59 -6.41
N LEU A 3 -5.51 18.22 -7.19
CA LEU A 3 -4.30 18.86 -6.70
C LEU A 3 -4.54 20.36 -6.44
N SER A 4 -4.23 20.82 -5.24
CA SER A 4 -4.14 22.24 -4.94
C SER A 4 -2.90 22.86 -5.59
N GLU A 5 -2.84 24.20 -5.63
CA GLU A 5 -1.64 24.89 -6.12
C GLU A 5 -0.40 24.57 -5.26
N LYS A 6 -0.60 24.32 -3.96
CA LYS A 6 0.47 23.83 -3.08
C LYS A 6 0.93 22.43 -3.51
N ASP A 7 0.01 21.50 -3.75
CA ASP A 7 0.38 20.13 -4.13
C ASP A 7 1.15 20.10 -5.46
N LYS A 8 0.78 20.96 -6.42
CA LYS A 8 1.51 21.10 -7.69
C LYS A 8 2.93 21.63 -7.47
N ALA A 9 3.09 22.63 -6.60
CA ALA A 9 4.41 23.17 -6.26
C ALA A 9 5.29 22.14 -5.53
N ASP A 10 4.72 21.43 -4.55
CA ASP A 10 5.41 20.38 -3.80
C ASP A 10 5.78 19.20 -4.71
N LEU A 11 4.90 18.80 -5.64
CA LEU A 11 5.16 17.76 -6.64
C LEU A 11 6.34 18.13 -7.54
N GLU A 12 6.35 19.36 -8.07
CA GLU A 12 7.46 19.81 -8.90
C GLU A 12 8.77 19.83 -8.11
N PHE A 13 8.75 20.38 -6.89
CA PHE A 13 9.91 20.39 -6.01
C PHE A 13 10.42 18.97 -5.71
N ALA A 14 9.54 18.04 -5.35
CA ALA A 14 9.90 16.63 -5.13
C ALA A 14 10.51 15.99 -6.37
N CYS A 15 9.97 16.26 -7.56
CA CYS A 15 10.57 15.80 -8.81
C CYS A 15 11.97 16.37 -9.04
N THR A 16 12.26 17.61 -8.63
CA THR A 16 13.63 18.17 -8.74
C THR A 16 14.63 17.50 -7.80
N MET A 17 14.16 16.94 -6.68
CA MET A 17 14.99 16.15 -5.76
C MET A 17 15.26 14.73 -6.27
N GLY A 18 14.60 14.29 -7.34
CA GLY A 18 14.78 12.94 -7.90
C GLY A 18 14.13 11.84 -7.07
N VAL A 19 12.97 12.10 -6.46
CA VAL A 19 12.22 11.07 -5.73
C VAL A 19 11.73 9.96 -6.67
N ASP A 20 11.74 8.71 -6.20
CA ASP A 20 11.26 7.57 -7.00
C ASP A 20 9.73 7.49 -7.07
N TRP A 21 9.05 7.92 -6.00
CA TRP A 21 7.60 7.79 -5.84
C TRP A 21 6.96 9.09 -5.39
N LEU A 22 5.78 9.37 -5.94
CA LEU A 22 4.86 10.41 -5.50
C LEU A 22 3.58 9.75 -4.96
N ALA A 23 3.34 9.88 -3.66
CA ALA A 23 2.14 9.37 -3.02
C ALA A 23 1.01 10.41 -3.07
N LEU A 24 0.00 10.17 -3.91
CA LEU A 24 -1.11 11.10 -4.11
C LEU A 24 -2.20 10.86 -3.06
N SER A 25 -2.47 11.88 -2.22
CA SER A 25 -3.48 11.83 -1.17
C SER A 25 -4.88 12.13 -1.70
N PHE A 26 -5.90 11.61 -1.03
CA PHE A 26 -7.32 11.85 -1.33
C PHE A 26 -7.74 11.63 -2.79
N VAL A 27 -7.10 10.69 -3.48
CA VAL A 27 -7.50 10.28 -4.83
C VAL A 27 -8.95 9.84 -4.80
N GLN A 28 -9.76 10.29 -5.75
CA GLN A 28 -11.17 9.88 -5.86
C GLN A 28 -11.54 9.36 -7.24
N ARG A 29 -10.79 9.75 -8.27
CA ARG A 29 -11.07 9.41 -9.67
C ARG A 29 -9.77 9.18 -10.45
N PRO A 30 -9.77 8.44 -11.58
CA PRO A 30 -8.56 8.21 -12.37
C PRO A 30 -7.93 9.51 -12.91
N GLU A 31 -8.74 10.53 -13.20
CA GLU A 31 -8.25 11.82 -13.74
C GLU A 31 -7.32 12.53 -12.74
N ASP A 32 -7.52 12.31 -11.44
CA ASP A 32 -6.65 12.86 -10.40
C ASP A 32 -5.23 12.27 -10.50
N VAL A 33 -5.13 10.98 -10.87
CA VAL A 33 -3.87 10.25 -11.09
C VAL A 33 -3.22 10.67 -12.40
N GLU A 34 -4.02 10.84 -13.46
CA GLU A 34 -3.56 11.29 -14.78
C GLU A 34 -2.99 12.72 -14.72
N GLU A 35 -3.62 13.62 -13.96
CA GLU A 35 -3.12 14.97 -13.72
C GLU A 35 -1.73 14.93 -13.06
N ALA A 36 -1.58 14.17 -11.97
CA ALA A 36 -0.29 14.01 -11.28
C ALA A 36 0.78 13.37 -12.18
N ARG A 37 0.42 12.35 -12.96
CA ARG A 37 1.31 11.69 -13.91
C ARG A 37 1.81 12.66 -14.98
N GLY A 38 0.93 13.50 -15.52
CA GLY A 38 1.28 14.53 -16.50
C GLY A 38 2.27 15.56 -15.94
N LEU A 39 2.11 15.94 -14.66
CA LEU A 39 3.03 16.85 -13.97
C LEU A 39 4.37 16.18 -13.65
N ALA A 40 4.36 14.91 -13.24
CA ALA A 40 5.58 14.15 -12.95
C ALA A 40 6.46 13.93 -14.19
N ARG A 41 5.87 13.87 -15.40
CA ARG A 41 6.58 13.73 -16.69
C ARG A 41 7.54 12.52 -16.71
N GLY A 42 7.15 11.43 -16.04
CA GLY A 42 7.95 10.22 -15.94
C GLY A 42 9.16 10.30 -14.99
N ARG A 43 9.30 11.39 -14.20
CA ARG A 43 10.40 11.55 -13.23
C ARG A 43 10.21 10.71 -11.96
N ALA A 44 8.97 10.33 -11.65
CA ALA A 44 8.60 9.53 -10.49
C ALA A 44 7.38 8.67 -10.80
N ALA A 45 7.26 7.53 -10.11
CA ALA A 45 6.09 6.66 -10.16
C ALA A 45 4.95 7.21 -9.27
N ILE A 46 3.71 6.99 -9.67
CA ILE A 46 2.53 7.48 -8.95
C ILE A 46 1.92 6.39 -8.07
N LEU A 47 1.92 6.62 -6.76
CA LEU A 47 1.29 5.77 -5.74
C LEU A 47 -0.02 6.40 -5.29
N SER A 48 -1.16 5.81 -5.66
CA SER A 48 -2.47 6.37 -5.29
C SER A 48 -2.90 5.91 -3.90
N LYS A 49 -3.17 6.86 -2.99
CA LYS A 49 -3.67 6.56 -1.65
C LYS A 49 -5.20 6.43 -1.68
N ILE A 50 -5.68 5.24 -1.34
CA ILE A 50 -7.12 4.92 -1.31
C ILE A 50 -7.64 5.24 0.08
N GLU A 51 -8.22 6.44 0.20
CA GLU A 51 -8.63 7.05 1.47
C GLU A 51 -10.11 7.44 1.50
N LYS A 52 -10.71 7.62 0.31
CA LYS A 52 -12.07 8.13 0.16
C LYS A 52 -13.03 7.03 -0.30
N PRO A 53 -14.31 7.07 0.12
CA PRO A 53 -15.34 6.14 -0.37
C PRO A 53 -15.50 6.16 -1.90
N ALA A 54 -15.32 7.33 -2.52
CA ALA A 54 -15.33 7.48 -3.98
C ALA A 54 -14.19 6.69 -4.64
N ALA A 55 -12.99 6.72 -4.05
CA ALA A 55 -11.82 5.97 -4.51
C ALA A 55 -12.06 4.46 -4.48
N VAL A 56 -12.68 3.96 -3.41
CA VAL A 56 -13.02 2.53 -3.28
C VAL A 56 -13.99 2.10 -4.39
N LYS A 57 -14.96 2.95 -4.75
CA LYS A 57 -15.91 2.69 -5.85
C LYS A 57 -15.25 2.76 -7.23
N ALA A 58 -14.37 3.75 -7.44
CA ALA A 58 -13.64 3.96 -8.69
C ALA A 58 -12.34 3.15 -8.80
N TYR A 59 -12.10 2.23 -7.85
CA TYR A 59 -10.81 1.56 -7.69
C TYR A 59 -10.28 0.89 -8.96
N PRO A 60 -11.07 0.15 -9.76
CA PRO A 60 -10.54 -0.47 -10.98
C PRO A 60 -9.91 0.53 -11.96
N ALA A 61 -10.52 1.72 -12.12
CA ALA A 61 -10.01 2.75 -13.02
C ALA A 61 -8.79 3.46 -12.42
N ILE A 62 -8.81 3.78 -11.12
CA ILE A 62 -7.66 4.36 -10.41
C ILE A 62 -6.47 3.40 -10.46
N LEU A 63 -6.71 2.11 -10.19
CA LEU A 63 -5.70 1.07 -10.27
C LEU A 63 -5.08 1.01 -11.66
N ALA A 64 -5.88 1.06 -12.73
CA ALA A 64 -5.38 1.07 -14.10
C ALA A 64 -4.46 2.28 -14.37
N ALA A 65 -4.81 3.46 -13.86
CA ALA A 65 -4.05 4.70 -14.05
C ALA A 65 -2.80 4.85 -13.14
N SER A 66 -2.71 4.10 -12.04
CA SER A 66 -1.64 4.23 -11.01
C SER A 66 -0.42 3.34 -11.31
N ASP A 67 0.74 3.62 -10.72
CA ASP A 67 1.89 2.70 -10.75
C ASP A 67 1.89 1.76 -9.53
N GLY A 68 1.33 2.22 -8.41
CA GLY A 68 1.08 1.41 -7.21
C GLY A 68 -0.10 1.93 -6.41
N ILE A 69 -0.48 1.19 -5.37
CA ILE A 69 -1.60 1.53 -4.47
C ILE A 69 -1.13 1.61 -3.02
N MET A 70 -1.65 2.57 -2.26
CA MET A 70 -1.56 2.57 -0.80
C MET A 70 -2.97 2.45 -0.21
N VAL A 71 -3.18 1.47 0.66
CA VAL A 71 -4.40 1.33 1.47
C VAL A 71 -4.20 2.11 2.77
N ALA A 72 -4.75 3.32 2.84
CA ALA A 72 -4.62 4.21 4.00
C ALA A 72 -5.82 4.04 4.94
N ARG A 73 -5.63 3.20 5.95
CA ARG A 73 -6.71 2.67 6.80
C ARG A 73 -7.25 3.68 7.81
N GLY A 74 -6.38 4.55 8.33
CA GLY A 74 -6.77 5.62 9.25
C GLY A 74 -7.79 6.55 8.59
N ASP A 75 -7.50 7.07 7.40
CA ASP A 75 -8.41 7.93 6.66
C ASP A 75 -9.68 7.19 6.23
N LEU A 76 -9.56 5.95 5.73
CA LEU A 76 -10.74 5.12 5.40
C LEU A 76 -11.63 4.85 6.62
N GLY A 77 -11.05 4.65 7.81
CA GLY A 77 -11.78 4.39 9.04
C GLY A 77 -12.50 5.62 9.61
N VAL A 78 -12.09 6.82 9.21
CA VAL A 78 -12.83 8.07 9.48
C VAL A 78 -14.02 8.22 8.54
N GLU A 79 -13.85 7.85 7.26
CA GLU A 79 -14.85 8.06 6.21
C GLU A 79 -15.88 6.93 6.09
N LEU A 80 -15.57 5.73 6.59
CA LEU A 80 -16.40 4.53 6.49
C LEU A 80 -16.53 3.85 7.85
N PRO A 81 -17.60 3.05 8.06
CA PRO A 81 -17.69 2.22 9.26
C PRO A 81 -16.44 1.32 9.41
N VAL A 82 -15.79 1.35 10.58
CA VAL A 82 -14.51 0.67 10.82
C VAL A 82 -14.52 -0.82 10.46
N HIS A 83 -15.63 -1.52 10.67
CA HIS A 83 -15.79 -2.94 10.33
C HIS A 83 -15.82 -3.20 8.81
N SER A 84 -16.01 -2.17 7.99
CA SER A 84 -15.96 -2.25 6.52
C SER A 84 -14.53 -2.13 5.98
N VAL A 85 -13.58 -1.63 6.76
CA VAL A 85 -12.20 -1.40 6.31
C VAL A 85 -11.45 -2.71 6.01
N PRO A 86 -11.46 -3.74 6.88
CA PRO A 86 -10.77 -5.00 6.59
C PRO A 86 -11.18 -5.68 5.27
N PRO A 87 -12.49 -5.86 4.96
CA PRO A 87 -12.86 -6.45 3.67
C PRO A 87 -12.52 -5.54 2.47
N ILE A 88 -12.48 -4.22 2.66
CA ILE A 88 -12.02 -3.29 1.61
C ILE A 88 -10.52 -3.50 1.35
N GLN A 89 -9.67 -3.46 2.38
CA GLN A 89 -8.22 -3.71 2.27
C GLN A 89 -7.96 -4.98 1.48
N LYS A 90 -8.59 -6.10 1.87
CA LYS A 90 -8.41 -7.39 1.20
C LYS A 90 -8.71 -7.33 -0.30
N ARG A 91 -9.78 -6.62 -0.70
CA ARG A 91 -10.13 -6.44 -2.11
C ARG A 91 -9.13 -5.56 -2.85
N LEU A 92 -8.67 -4.47 -2.22
CA LEU A 92 -7.69 -3.56 -2.82
C LEU A 92 -6.36 -4.27 -3.05
N VAL A 93 -5.82 -4.93 -2.01
CA VAL A 93 -4.57 -5.71 -2.09
C VAL A 93 -4.64 -6.76 -3.19
N ARG A 94 -5.71 -7.57 -3.23
CA ARG A 94 -5.90 -8.58 -4.29
C ARG A 94 -5.98 -7.97 -5.67
N GLY A 95 -6.68 -6.84 -5.83
CA GLY A 95 -6.79 -6.14 -7.10
C GLY A 95 -5.43 -5.65 -7.61
N ALA A 96 -4.64 -5.02 -6.73
CA ALA A 96 -3.31 -4.52 -7.08
C ALA A 96 -2.37 -5.63 -7.52
N ARG A 97 -2.31 -6.73 -6.75
CA ARG A 97 -1.52 -7.91 -7.10
C ARG A 97 -1.95 -8.54 -8.42
N ALA A 98 -3.25 -8.64 -8.67
CA ALA A 98 -3.78 -9.17 -9.94
C ALA A 98 -3.41 -8.29 -11.13
N ALA A 99 -3.25 -6.98 -10.93
CA ALA A 99 -2.78 -6.03 -11.93
C ALA A 99 -1.24 -5.91 -12.00
N ALA A 100 -0.50 -6.74 -11.24
CA ALA A 100 0.95 -6.67 -11.10
C ALA A 100 1.47 -5.28 -10.67
N LYS A 101 0.73 -4.61 -9.77
CA LYS A 101 1.09 -3.31 -9.20
C LYS A 101 1.39 -3.43 -7.71
N PRO A 102 2.48 -2.82 -7.21
CA PRO A 102 2.81 -2.84 -5.79
C PRO A 102 1.69 -2.27 -4.93
N VAL A 103 1.44 -2.88 -3.78
CA VAL A 103 0.48 -2.39 -2.78
C VAL A 103 1.08 -2.26 -1.39
N ILE A 104 0.90 -1.09 -0.80
CA ILE A 104 1.30 -0.78 0.57
C ILE A 104 0.06 -0.78 1.47
N VAL A 105 0.11 -1.50 2.59
CA VAL A 105 -0.87 -1.35 3.67
C VAL A 105 -0.30 -0.40 4.71
N ALA A 106 -1.04 0.68 4.98
CA ALA A 106 -0.53 1.83 5.71
C ALA A 106 -1.44 2.24 6.88
N THR A 107 -0.84 2.95 7.83
CA THR A 107 -1.42 3.57 9.04
C THR A 107 -1.94 2.58 10.07
N GLN A 108 -1.82 2.94 11.36
CA GLN A 108 -2.29 2.16 12.51
C GLN A 108 -1.75 0.72 12.54
N MET A 109 -0.49 0.54 12.16
CA MET A 109 0.10 -0.80 12.09
C MET A 109 0.70 -1.20 13.43
N LEU A 110 1.46 -0.31 14.07
CA LEU A 110 2.02 -0.49 15.41
C LEU A 110 1.80 0.80 16.23
N GLU A 111 0.62 1.40 16.16
CA GLU A 111 0.32 2.75 16.68
C GLU A 111 0.68 2.93 18.17
N SER A 112 0.48 1.91 19.00
CA SER A 112 0.86 1.94 20.41
C SER A 112 2.36 2.16 20.62
N MET A 113 3.19 1.81 19.62
CA MET A 113 4.64 1.99 19.68
C MET A 113 5.11 3.45 19.54
N ILE A 114 4.18 4.39 19.31
CA ILE A 114 4.46 5.82 19.46
C ILE A 114 4.86 6.14 20.92
N GLU A 115 4.22 5.50 21.89
CA GLU A 115 4.40 5.78 23.33
C GLU A 115 4.86 4.55 24.14
N SER A 116 4.89 3.36 23.52
CA SER A 116 5.27 2.10 24.16
C SER A 116 6.46 1.43 23.44
N PRO A 117 7.41 0.81 24.16
CA PRO A 117 8.50 0.07 23.52
C PRO A 117 8.03 -1.26 22.88
N MET A 118 6.79 -1.70 23.15
CA MET A 118 6.24 -2.97 22.68
C MET A 118 4.84 -2.76 22.10
N PRO A 119 4.49 -3.43 20.99
CA PRO A 119 3.15 -3.36 20.45
C PRO A 119 2.18 -4.25 21.24
N THR A 120 0.89 -4.05 20.97
CA THR A 120 -0.15 -4.97 21.40
C THR A 120 -0.17 -6.24 20.53
N ARG A 121 -0.79 -7.31 21.05
CA ARG A 121 -1.01 -8.53 20.25
C ARG A 121 -1.92 -8.30 19.04
N ALA A 122 -2.86 -7.35 19.16
CA ALA A 122 -3.77 -7.02 18.08
C ALA A 122 -3.03 -6.38 16.89
N GLU A 123 -2.10 -5.45 17.17
CA GLU A 123 -1.27 -4.81 16.15
C GLU A 123 -0.34 -5.79 15.44
N VAL A 124 0.32 -6.68 16.21
CA VAL A 124 1.13 -7.75 15.63
C VAL A 124 0.29 -8.65 14.71
N SER A 125 -0.92 -9.01 15.14
CA SER A 125 -1.84 -9.81 14.32
C SER A 125 -2.31 -9.07 13.06
N ASP A 126 -2.46 -7.74 13.13
CA ASP A 126 -2.89 -6.91 12.02
C ASP A 126 -1.79 -6.78 10.95
N VAL A 127 -0.55 -6.50 11.38
CA VAL A 127 0.64 -6.55 10.50
C VAL A 127 0.74 -7.91 9.83
N ALA A 128 0.67 -8.99 10.60
CA ALA A 128 0.76 -10.35 10.06
C ALA A 128 -0.33 -10.63 9.02
N THR A 129 -1.57 -10.18 9.29
CA THR A 129 -2.69 -10.34 8.36
C THR A 129 -2.44 -9.62 7.04
N ALA A 130 -1.94 -8.37 7.07
CA ALA A 130 -1.60 -7.64 5.85
C ALA A 130 -0.59 -8.40 4.98
N ILE A 131 0.42 -9.01 5.61
CA ILE A 131 1.44 -9.82 4.93
C ILE A 131 0.85 -11.11 4.36
N TYR A 132 0.03 -11.84 5.13
CA TYR A 132 -0.69 -13.02 4.63
C TYR A 132 -1.64 -12.69 3.46
N GLU A 133 -2.18 -11.48 3.39
CA GLU A 133 -3.00 -11.02 2.27
C GLU A 133 -2.18 -10.70 1.01
N GLY A 134 -0.85 -10.63 1.14
CA GLY A 134 0.09 -10.39 0.06
C GLY A 134 0.40 -8.92 -0.15
N ALA A 135 0.31 -8.07 0.86
CA ALA A 135 0.85 -6.72 0.77
C ALA A 135 2.33 -6.77 0.35
N ASP A 136 2.72 -5.94 -0.62
CA ASP A 136 4.13 -5.84 -1.05
C ASP A 136 4.96 -5.04 -0.05
N ALA A 137 4.33 -4.14 0.70
CA ALA A 137 4.94 -3.45 1.83
C ALA A 137 3.93 -3.13 2.94
N VAL A 138 4.44 -2.99 4.15
CA VAL A 138 3.74 -2.45 5.32
C VAL A 138 4.41 -1.15 5.73
N MET A 139 3.63 -0.16 6.18
CA MET A 139 4.13 1.19 6.43
C MET A 139 3.90 1.62 7.87
N LEU A 140 4.98 2.13 8.49
CA LEU A 140 4.92 2.92 9.73
C LEU A 140 4.70 4.39 9.39
N SER A 141 3.91 5.07 10.21
CA SER A 141 3.63 6.50 10.10
C SER A 141 4.29 7.24 11.27
N ALA A 142 3.51 7.70 12.24
CA ALA A 142 3.99 8.45 13.39
C ALA A 142 4.95 7.64 14.26
N GLU A 143 4.81 6.31 14.27
CA GLU A 143 5.67 5.38 15.02
C GLU A 143 7.16 5.63 14.74
N SER A 144 7.52 5.86 13.48
CA SER A 144 8.91 6.09 13.05
C SER A 144 9.26 7.58 12.91
N ALA A 145 8.28 8.41 12.56
CA ALA A 145 8.51 9.83 12.26
C ALA A 145 8.61 10.71 13.52
N ALA A 146 7.83 10.40 14.55
CA ALA A 146 7.70 11.23 15.76
C ALA A 146 7.51 10.41 17.05
N GLY A 147 7.57 9.07 16.99
CA GLY A 147 7.40 8.19 18.14
C GLY A 147 8.60 8.18 19.08
N GLN A 148 8.38 7.70 20.31
CA GLN A 148 9.42 7.55 21.33
C GLN A 148 10.34 6.34 21.08
N TYR A 149 9.87 5.36 20.29
CA TYR A 149 10.57 4.09 20.03
C TYR A 149 10.65 3.76 18.52
N PRO A 150 11.22 4.66 17.68
CA PRO A 150 11.17 4.52 16.23
C PRO A 150 12.00 3.34 15.71
N VAL A 151 13.13 3.04 16.35
CA VAL A 151 14.00 1.91 15.96
C VAL A 151 13.35 0.58 16.32
N GLU A 152 12.72 0.51 17.50
CA GLU A 152 12.00 -0.65 17.99
C GLU A 152 10.76 -0.93 17.14
N ALA A 153 10.03 0.11 16.71
CA ALA A 153 8.89 -0.03 15.81
C ALA A 153 9.30 -0.66 14.48
N VAL A 154 10.37 -0.18 13.85
CA VAL A 154 10.92 -0.76 12.61
C VAL A 154 11.40 -2.20 12.84
N SER A 155 12.15 -2.43 13.92
CA SER A 155 12.71 -3.76 14.24
C SER A 155 11.62 -4.79 14.52
N THR A 156 10.52 -4.35 15.15
CA THR A 156 9.36 -5.19 15.45
C THR A 156 8.56 -5.49 14.17
N MET A 157 8.34 -4.49 13.32
CA MET A 157 7.70 -4.70 12.00
C MET A 157 8.48 -5.72 11.16
N ASP A 158 9.82 -5.60 11.09
CA ASP A 158 10.71 -6.54 10.40
C ASP A 158 10.65 -7.95 11.02
N SER A 159 10.63 -8.05 12.35
CA SER A 159 10.52 -9.33 13.05
C SER A 159 9.20 -10.04 12.76
N VAL A 160 8.07 -9.31 12.73
CA VAL A 160 6.77 -9.87 12.35
C VAL A 160 6.80 -10.34 10.90
N ALA A 161 7.34 -9.53 9.98
CA ALA A 161 7.43 -9.90 8.57
C ALA A 161 8.22 -11.19 8.36
N LYS A 162 9.43 -11.27 8.92
CA LYS A 162 10.27 -12.47 8.86
C LYS A 162 9.60 -13.70 9.45
N SER A 163 8.89 -13.53 10.58
CA SER A 163 8.18 -14.63 11.21
C SER A 163 7.04 -15.16 10.34
N VAL A 164 6.29 -14.27 9.68
CA VAL A 164 5.17 -14.65 8.81
C VAL A 164 5.68 -15.28 7.52
N GLU A 165 6.67 -14.69 6.87
CA GLU A 165 7.22 -15.19 5.60
C GLU A 165 7.95 -16.54 5.75
N ALA A 166 8.45 -16.84 6.94
CA ALA A 166 9.03 -18.14 7.28
C ALA A 166 7.98 -19.23 7.57
N ASP A 167 6.73 -18.87 7.85
CA ASP A 167 5.65 -19.83 8.10
C ASP A 167 5.27 -20.55 6.78
N PRO A 168 5.23 -21.89 6.74
CA PRO A 168 4.79 -22.63 5.56
C PRO A 168 3.41 -22.19 5.04
N THR A 169 2.50 -21.81 5.95
CA THR A 169 1.15 -21.32 5.65
C THR A 169 1.20 -20.07 4.78
N TYR A 170 2.20 -19.21 4.94
CA TYR A 170 2.33 -18.02 4.11
C TYR A 170 2.49 -18.39 2.63
N ARG A 171 3.38 -19.34 2.32
CA ARG A 171 3.57 -19.81 0.95
C ARG A 171 2.29 -20.43 0.39
N GLU A 172 1.62 -21.29 1.15
CA GLU A 172 0.36 -21.91 0.75
C GLU A 172 -0.72 -20.87 0.41
N VAL A 173 -0.90 -19.86 1.27
CA VAL A 173 -1.87 -18.78 1.07
C VAL A 173 -1.53 -17.95 -0.16
N ILE A 174 -0.26 -17.57 -0.31
CA ILE A 174 0.19 -16.76 -1.44
C ILE A 174 0.04 -17.53 -2.75
N GLU A 175 0.44 -18.79 -2.80
CA GLU A 175 0.31 -19.65 -3.98
C GLU A 175 -1.15 -19.89 -4.36
N ALA A 176 -2.02 -20.19 -3.39
CA ALA A 176 -3.45 -20.38 -3.63
C ALA A 176 -4.14 -19.13 -4.19
N SER A 177 -3.60 -17.94 -3.90
CA SER A 177 -4.13 -16.68 -4.43
C SER A 177 -3.68 -16.36 -5.87
N ARG A 178 -2.68 -17.07 -6.41
CA ARG A 178 -2.13 -16.79 -7.74
C ARG A 178 -3.06 -17.30 -8.84
N ARG A 179 -3.18 -16.51 -9.91
CA ARG A 179 -3.79 -16.94 -11.17
C ARG A 179 -2.73 -16.87 -12.26
N VAL A 180 -2.44 -17.99 -12.91
CA VAL A 180 -1.53 -18.03 -14.05
C VAL A 180 -2.33 -17.70 -15.30
N GLU A 181 -2.37 -16.43 -15.66
CA GLU A 181 -2.86 -16.01 -16.96
C GLU A 181 -1.65 -15.97 -17.90
N ARG A 182 -1.37 -17.05 -18.66
CA ARG A 182 -0.24 -17.13 -19.60
C ARG A 182 -0.47 -16.22 -20.82
N LYS A 183 -0.67 -14.91 -20.60
CA LYS A 183 -1.06 -13.92 -21.61
C LYS A 183 0.14 -13.15 -22.14
N THR A 184 1.19 -12.98 -21.33
CA THR A 184 2.40 -12.24 -21.72
C THR A 184 3.66 -13.12 -21.66
N ILE A 185 4.74 -12.65 -22.31
CA ILE A 185 6.06 -13.30 -22.22
C ILE A 185 6.55 -13.35 -20.77
N ALA A 186 6.32 -12.27 -20.00
CA ALA A 186 6.69 -12.21 -18.59
C ALA A 186 5.97 -13.28 -17.77
N ASP A 187 4.67 -13.50 -18.02
CA ASP A 187 3.90 -14.56 -17.36
C ASP A 187 4.48 -15.94 -17.68
N GLY A 188 4.89 -16.15 -18.94
CA GLY A 188 5.54 -17.39 -19.39
C GLY A 188 6.87 -17.65 -18.67
N ILE A 189 7.73 -16.65 -18.58
CA ILE A 189 9.03 -16.75 -17.90
C ILE A 189 8.84 -17.03 -16.40
N VAL A 190 7.95 -16.29 -15.74
CA VAL A 190 7.70 -16.43 -14.29
C VAL A 190 7.06 -17.78 -13.97
N ALA A 191 6.18 -18.30 -14.83
CA ALA A 191 5.61 -19.63 -14.68
C ALA A 191 6.69 -20.72 -14.84
N ALA A 192 7.53 -20.61 -15.87
CA ALA A 192 8.57 -21.59 -16.16
C ALA A 192 9.69 -21.62 -15.10
N ALA A 193 10.06 -20.47 -14.52
CA ALA A 193 11.10 -20.40 -13.48
C ALA A 193 10.73 -21.08 -12.15
N ARG A 194 9.49 -21.59 -12.04
CA ARG A 194 8.94 -22.22 -10.83
C ARG A 194 8.68 -23.71 -11.00
N GLU A 195 8.74 -24.21 -12.23
CA GLU A 195 8.67 -25.64 -12.56
C GLU A 195 10.08 -26.24 -12.52
#